data_AF-A0A815RTT8-F1
#
_entry.id   AF-A0A815RTT8-F1
#
_cell.length_a   1.000
_cell.length_b   1.000
_cell.length_c   1.000
_cell.angle_alpha   90.00
_cell.angle_beta   90.00
_cell.angle_gamma   90.00
#
_symmetry.space_group_name_H-M   'P 1'
#
loop_
_entity.id
_entity.type
_entity.pdbx_description
1 polymer ?
#
loop_
_entity_poly.entity_id
_entity_poly.type
_entity_poly.pdbx_seq_one_letter_code
_entity_poly.pdbx_strand_id
1 'polypeptide(L)'
;MATNIINDGEITSENNDKIESSSPPKDENNINVSDTPFHLLEGRWTFWYTHRPTTFRNSSINYDSCLKKLGTFGSVEEFWCYYDHMKFPSELPLYSDVHLFKENLKPMWEEEGNRLGGKWILRLKKGLSTRLWELLVLAVIGEQFNVGKEICGIVCSIRPQEDLISIWTKTANNQLITQRIKETMKKVLNLPQECPLEYKTHNDSLRDNCSYRNTDRMTKSFESPKLIWWIIIPICIIYLFLMVHWPYIIPLRSLGSFGDLSYYLISNYRFLLFLILWSTFIAHFYETLIARRICRQLNIDQELTYLWMIQTFILGFPSLTILQRYKRQALW
;
A
#
# COMPACT_ATOMS: atom_id res chain seq x y z
N MET A 1 -77.79 -6.56 -42.50
CA MET A 1 -78.29 -7.18 -41.26
C MET A 1 -78.02 -6.17 -40.15
N ALA A 2 -78.94 -5.23 -39.88
CA ALA A 2 -80.12 -5.40 -39.02
C ALA A 2 -79.67 -5.85 -37.61
N THR A 3 -79.82 -5.10 -36.51
CA THR A 3 -80.78 -4.02 -36.20
C THR A 3 -80.34 -3.24 -34.95
N ASN A 4 -80.74 -1.96 -34.93
CA ASN A 4 -80.85 -1.01 -33.80
C ASN A 4 -81.53 -1.63 -32.55
N ILE A 5 -81.48 -1.06 -31.34
CA ILE A 5 -82.27 0.08 -30.80
C ILE A 5 -81.75 0.27 -29.35
N ILE A 6 -81.10 1.37 -28.94
CA ILE A 6 -81.59 2.72 -28.57
C ILE A 6 -82.20 2.83 -27.15
N ASN A 7 -81.74 3.89 -26.46
CA ASN A 7 -82.28 4.65 -25.32
C ASN A 7 -82.05 4.14 -23.90
N ASP A 8 -81.88 5.00 -22.89
CA ASP A 8 -81.50 6.42 -22.70
C ASP A 8 -81.66 6.63 -21.17
N GLY A 9 -80.87 7.49 -20.53
CA GLY A 9 -81.18 7.88 -19.15
C GLY A 9 -80.02 8.55 -18.42
N GLU A 10 -80.14 9.86 -18.29
CA GLU A 10 -79.19 10.81 -17.72
C GLU A 10 -79.61 11.26 -16.29
N ILE A 11 -78.63 11.80 -15.51
CA ILE A 11 -78.71 12.70 -14.32
C ILE A 11 -79.28 12.10 -12.99
N THR A 12 -78.82 12.32 -11.75
CA THR A 12 -78.09 13.40 -11.02
C THR A 12 -77.40 12.91 -9.72
N SER A 13 -76.26 13.54 -9.42
CA SER A 13 -75.59 13.94 -8.14
C SER A 13 -76.01 13.47 -6.72
N GLU A 14 -74.93 13.19 -5.96
CA GLU A 14 -74.63 13.50 -4.53
C GLU A 14 -75.46 12.90 -3.37
N ASN A 15 -74.83 12.03 -2.55
CA ASN A 15 -74.36 12.41 -1.21
C ASN A 15 -73.63 11.28 -0.45
N ASN A 16 -72.67 11.71 0.38
CA ASN A 16 -71.90 10.93 1.35
C ASN A 16 -72.80 10.28 2.42
N ASP A 17 -72.46 9.07 2.87
CA ASP A 17 -72.02 8.87 4.26
C ASP A 17 -71.48 7.46 4.56
N LYS A 18 -70.53 7.47 5.50
CA LYS A 18 -69.66 6.40 6.00
C LYS A 18 -70.41 5.19 6.53
N ILE A 19 -69.98 3.98 6.13
CA ILE A 19 -70.13 2.77 6.94
C ILE A 19 -68.82 1.95 6.88
N GLU A 20 -68.31 1.64 8.06
CA GLU A 20 -67.08 0.91 8.35
C GLU A 20 -66.98 -0.43 7.60
N SER A 21 -65.84 -0.67 6.93
CA SER A 21 -65.42 -2.01 6.54
C SER A 21 -64.00 -2.26 7.06
N SER A 22 -63.93 -3.23 7.97
CA SER A 22 -62.74 -3.78 8.61
C SER A 22 -61.60 -4.08 7.64
N SER A 23 -60.42 -3.55 7.95
CA SER A 23 -59.13 -3.95 7.40
C SER A 23 -58.85 -5.44 7.68
N PRO A 24 -58.31 -6.22 6.73
CA PRO A 24 -57.70 -7.51 7.06
C PRO A 24 -56.36 -7.29 7.79
N PRO A 25 -55.92 -8.23 8.67
CA PRO A 25 -54.71 -8.05 9.45
C PRO A 25 -53.47 -8.13 8.54
N LYS A 26 -52.53 -7.21 8.77
CA LYS A 26 -51.15 -7.34 8.32
C LYS A 26 -50.44 -8.33 9.24
N ASP A 27 -50.50 -9.61 8.91
CA ASP A 27 -49.52 -10.57 9.40
C ASP A 27 -48.28 -10.44 8.50
N GLU A 28 -47.33 -9.60 8.93
CA GLU A 28 -45.94 -9.69 8.49
C GLU A 28 -45.38 -11.04 8.95
N ASN A 29 -45.60 -12.04 8.10
CA ASN A 29 -45.04 -13.37 8.29
C ASN A 29 -43.52 -13.26 8.34
N ASN A 30 -43.03 -13.61 9.53
CA ASN A 30 -41.69 -14.00 9.88
C ASN A 30 -41.19 -15.04 8.86
N ILE A 31 -40.53 -14.60 7.78
CA ILE A 31 -39.87 -15.51 6.83
C ILE A 31 -38.71 -16.13 7.60
N ASN A 32 -38.87 -17.40 7.98
CA ASN A 32 -37.78 -18.22 8.46
C ASN A 32 -36.67 -18.22 7.40
N VAL A 33 -35.52 -17.63 7.72
CA VAL A 33 -34.33 -17.53 6.86
C VAL A 33 -33.87 -18.90 6.35
N SER A 34 -34.29 -19.99 6.99
CA SER A 34 -34.01 -21.38 6.60
C SER A 34 -34.75 -21.90 5.36
N ASP A 35 -35.75 -21.18 4.82
CA ASP A 35 -36.55 -21.66 3.68
C ASP A 35 -36.14 -21.04 2.32
N THR A 36 -35.11 -20.20 2.28
CA THR A 36 -34.58 -19.71 1.00
C THR A 36 -33.65 -20.76 0.37
N PRO A 37 -33.79 -21.12 -0.92
CA PRO A 37 -32.90 -22.08 -1.59
C PRO A 37 -31.47 -21.55 -1.82
N PHE A 38 -31.16 -20.38 -1.26
CA PHE A 38 -29.93 -19.63 -1.47
C PHE A 38 -29.10 -19.62 -0.19
N HIS A 39 -27.78 -19.73 -0.35
CA HIS A 39 -26.85 -19.59 0.77
C HIS A 39 -26.56 -18.10 1.00
N LEU A 40 -27.26 -17.50 1.97
CA LEU A 40 -27.10 -16.08 2.30
C LEU A 40 -25.71 -15.77 2.88
N LEU A 41 -25.16 -14.63 2.48
CA LEU A 41 -23.93 -14.07 3.05
C LEU A 41 -24.26 -13.20 4.27
N GLU A 42 -23.30 -13.04 5.18
CA GLU A 42 -23.42 -12.18 6.38
C GLU A 42 -23.72 -10.71 6.02
N GLY A 43 -23.28 -10.26 4.84
CA GLY A 43 -23.61 -8.93 4.34
C GLY A 43 -23.54 -8.87 2.82
N ARG A 44 -24.18 -7.84 2.26
CA ARG A 44 -24.21 -7.60 0.83
C ARG A 44 -22.94 -6.94 0.34
N TRP A 45 -22.48 -7.36 -0.83
CA TRP A 45 -21.25 -6.90 -1.43
C TRP A 45 -21.49 -6.41 -2.86
N THR A 46 -20.69 -5.44 -3.30
CA THR A 46 -20.79 -4.82 -4.61
C THR A 46 -19.45 -4.87 -5.33
N PHE A 47 -19.46 -5.42 -6.54
CA PHE A 47 -18.33 -5.34 -7.45
C PHE A 47 -18.30 -3.98 -8.17
N TRP A 48 -17.11 -3.42 -8.28
CA TRP A 48 -16.84 -2.22 -9.07
C TRP A 48 -15.64 -2.42 -9.97
N TYR A 49 -15.57 -1.62 -11.02
CA TYR A 49 -14.46 -1.59 -11.97
C TYR A 49 -14.03 -0.16 -12.27
N THR A 50 -12.73 0.08 -12.29
CA THR A 50 -12.12 1.33 -12.77
C THR A 50 -11.10 1.03 -13.85
N HIS A 51 -11.02 1.88 -14.87
CA HIS A 51 -9.96 1.84 -15.88
C HIS A 51 -9.48 3.26 -16.19
N ARG A 52 -8.16 3.47 -16.15
CA ARG A 52 -7.54 4.78 -16.43
C ARG A 52 -6.41 4.68 -17.44
N PRO A 53 -6.68 4.94 -18.72
CA PRO A 53 -5.62 4.99 -19.73
C PRO A 53 -4.60 6.10 -19.41
N THR A 54 -3.32 5.84 -19.65
CA THR A 54 -2.21 6.79 -19.40
C THR A 54 -2.32 8.08 -20.19
N THR A 55 -3.05 8.08 -21.31
CA THR A 55 -3.31 9.23 -22.18
C THR A 55 -4.03 10.39 -21.47
N PHE A 56 -4.68 10.12 -20.33
CA PHE A 56 -5.51 11.09 -19.61
C PHE A 56 -4.87 11.65 -18.33
N ARG A 57 -3.55 11.49 -18.13
CA ARG A 57 -2.84 12.01 -16.94
C ARG A 57 -2.94 13.53 -16.73
N ASN A 58 -3.25 14.30 -17.79
CA ASN A 58 -3.28 15.76 -17.77
C ASN A 58 -4.69 16.37 -17.70
N SER A 59 -5.73 15.56 -17.77
CA SER A 59 -7.11 16.01 -17.61
C SER A 59 -7.57 15.69 -16.19
N SER A 60 -8.17 16.67 -15.50
CA SER A 60 -8.85 16.53 -14.20
C SER A 60 -10.08 15.63 -14.29
N ILE A 61 -9.91 14.40 -14.77
CA ILE A 61 -10.98 13.40 -14.83
C ILE A 61 -11.20 12.93 -13.41
N ASN A 62 -12.35 13.33 -12.85
CA ASN A 62 -12.80 12.92 -11.54
C ASN A 62 -12.77 11.39 -11.43
N TYR A 63 -12.12 10.87 -10.39
CA TYR A 63 -12.04 9.44 -10.07
C TYR A 63 -13.40 8.74 -10.22
N ASP A 64 -14.45 9.40 -9.72
CA ASP A 64 -15.85 9.00 -9.72
C ASP A 64 -16.40 8.71 -11.13
N SER A 65 -15.98 9.48 -12.15
CA SER A 65 -16.46 9.29 -13.53
C SER A 65 -15.96 8.00 -14.19
N CYS A 66 -14.86 7.40 -13.68
CA CYS A 66 -14.33 6.14 -14.19
C CYS A 66 -14.81 4.93 -13.39
N LEU A 67 -15.51 5.13 -12.28
CA LEU A 67 -15.94 4.07 -11.37
C LEU A 67 -17.28 3.49 -11.83
N LYS A 68 -17.27 2.22 -12.24
CA LYS A 68 -18.45 1.53 -12.74
C LYS A 68 -18.91 0.48 -11.75
N LYS A 69 -20.18 0.55 -11.32
CA LYS A 69 -20.82 -0.52 -10.54
C LYS A 69 -21.11 -1.70 -11.46
N LEU A 70 -20.61 -2.88 -11.13
CA LEU A 70 -20.85 -4.10 -11.91
C LEU A 70 -22.11 -4.85 -11.43
N GLY A 71 -22.30 -4.90 -10.11
CA GLY A 71 -23.42 -5.63 -9.52
C GLY A 71 -23.32 -5.74 -8.01
N THR A 72 -24.45 -6.02 -7.38
CA THR A 72 -24.55 -6.26 -5.93
C THR A 72 -25.18 -7.62 -5.70
N PHE A 73 -24.65 -8.36 -4.71
CA PHE A 73 -25.11 -9.69 -4.35
C PHE A 73 -25.20 -9.84 -2.82
N GLY A 74 -26.11 -10.69 -2.37
CA GLY A 74 -26.34 -11.06 -0.97
C GLY A 74 -26.32 -12.57 -0.71
N SER A 75 -26.23 -13.41 -1.74
CA SER A 75 -26.06 -14.86 -1.63
C SER A 75 -24.84 -15.38 -2.39
N VAL A 76 -24.43 -16.61 -2.09
CA VAL A 76 -23.34 -17.31 -2.78
C VAL A 76 -23.70 -17.57 -4.26
N GLU A 77 -24.96 -17.89 -4.55
CA GLU A 77 -25.42 -18.13 -5.91
C GLU A 77 -25.39 -16.84 -6.74
N GLU A 78 -25.86 -15.72 -6.18
CA GLU A 78 -25.77 -14.42 -6.83
C GLU A 78 -24.31 -14.02 -7.05
N PHE A 79 -23.41 -14.30 -6.09
CA PHE A 79 -21.98 -14.07 -6.26
C PHE A 79 -21.44 -14.80 -7.50
N TRP A 80 -21.73 -16.09 -7.66
CA TRP A 80 -21.24 -16.87 -8.80
C TRP A 80 -21.85 -16.40 -10.13
N CYS A 81 -23.11 -15.95 -10.14
CA CYS A 81 -23.72 -15.34 -11.32
C CYS A 81 -22.92 -14.12 -11.83
N TYR A 82 -22.33 -13.32 -10.94
CA TYR A 82 -21.45 -12.22 -11.34
C TYR A 82 -20.03 -12.71 -11.65
N TYR A 83 -19.41 -13.46 -10.73
CA TYR A 83 -17.98 -13.75 -10.77
C TYR A 83 -17.58 -14.60 -11.98
N ASP A 84 -18.41 -15.58 -12.37
CA ASP A 84 -18.14 -16.48 -13.52
C ASP A 84 -18.13 -15.73 -14.87
N HIS A 85 -18.81 -14.58 -14.95
CA HIS A 85 -18.88 -13.74 -16.15
C HIS A 85 -17.86 -12.59 -16.13
N MET A 86 -17.08 -12.43 -15.06
CA MET A 86 -16.04 -11.41 -14.96
C MET A 86 -14.74 -11.90 -15.59
N LYS A 87 -14.03 -10.99 -16.26
CA LYS A 87 -12.67 -11.28 -16.72
C LYS A 87 -11.73 -11.46 -15.53
N PHE A 88 -10.78 -12.39 -15.67
CA PHE A 88 -9.73 -12.57 -14.68
C PHE A 88 -8.88 -11.30 -14.53
N PRO A 89 -8.41 -10.97 -13.32
CA PRO A 89 -7.54 -9.81 -13.10
C PRO A 89 -6.34 -9.76 -14.06
N SER A 90 -5.71 -10.89 -14.36
CA SER A 90 -4.57 -10.97 -15.28
C SER A 90 -4.90 -10.61 -16.74
N GLU A 91 -6.18 -10.66 -17.13
CA GLU A 91 -6.64 -10.37 -18.50
C GLU A 91 -7.15 -8.93 -18.65
N LEU A 92 -7.22 -8.18 -17.56
CA LEU A 92 -7.67 -6.80 -17.59
C LEU A 92 -6.59 -5.89 -18.19
N PRO A 93 -6.99 -4.79 -18.87
CA PRO A 93 -6.06 -3.80 -19.33
C PRO A 93 -5.20 -3.23 -18.20
N LEU A 94 -3.97 -2.82 -18.50
CA LEU A 94 -3.13 -2.10 -17.53
C LEU A 94 -3.84 -0.87 -16.99
N TYR A 95 -3.55 -0.52 -15.73
CA TYR A 95 -4.20 0.59 -15.02
C TYR A 95 -5.71 0.39 -14.81
N SER A 96 -6.13 -0.87 -14.75
CA SER A 96 -7.45 -1.26 -14.28
C SER A 96 -7.42 -1.64 -12.80
N ASP A 97 -8.54 -1.45 -12.11
CA ASP A 97 -8.76 -1.98 -10.79
C ASP A 97 -10.13 -2.67 -10.71
N VAL A 98 -10.17 -3.81 -10.03
CA VAL A 98 -11.40 -4.50 -9.63
C VAL A 98 -11.56 -4.32 -8.14
N HIS A 99 -12.76 -3.93 -7.72
CA HIS A 99 -13.07 -3.66 -6.32
C HIS A 99 -14.23 -4.53 -5.87
N LEU A 100 -14.18 -5.00 -4.63
CA LEU A 100 -15.31 -5.65 -3.96
C LEU A 100 -15.50 -4.98 -2.59
N PHE A 101 -16.59 -4.25 -2.42
CA PHE A 101 -16.87 -3.47 -1.20
C PHE A 101 -18.24 -3.82 -0.64
N LYS A 102 -18.44 -3.64 0.68
CA LYS A 102 -19.78 -3.75 1.27
C LYS A 102 -20.74 -2.76 0.56
N GLU A 103 -22.00 -3.15 0.33
CA GLU A 103 -22.96 -2.44 -0.55
C GLU A 103 -23.07 -0.93 -0.32
N ASN A 104 -23.00 -0.49 0.94
CA ASN A 104 -23.14 0.92 1.33
C ASN A 104 -21.81 1.70 1.36
N LEU A 105 -20.72 1.12 0.86
CA LEU A 105 -19.41 1.75 0.81
C LEU A 105 -18.91 1.79 -0.63
N LYS A 106 -18.65 2.99 -1.14
CA LYS A 106 -17.94 3.12 -2.42
C LYS A 106 -16.44 2.90 -2.21
N PRO A 107 -15.71 2.38 -3.21
CA PRO A 107 -14.25 2.23 -3.20
C PRO A 107 -13.55 3.59 -3.39
N MET A 108 -13.87 4.54 -2.52
CA MET A 108 -13.37 5.91 -2.51
C MET A 108 -13.00 6.29 -1.08
N TRP A 109 -11.92 7.03 -0.93
CA TRP A 109 -11.40 7.43 0.36
C TRP A 109 -12.19 8.62 0.93
N GLU A 110 -12.90 9.38 0.08
CA GLU A 110 -13.79 10.48 0.50
C GLU A 110 -15.02 9.99 1.26
N GLU A 111 -15.38 8.71 1.13
CA GLU A 111 -16.49 8.11 1.86
C GLU A 111 -16.22 8.13 3.37
N GLU A 112 -17.21 8.56 4.15
CA GLU A 112 -17.10 8.73 5.60
C GLU A 112 -16.66 7.43 6.30
N GLY A 113 -17.05 6.27 5.73
CA GLY A 113 -16.64 4.95 6.23
C GLY A 113 -15.18 4.57 5.98
N ASN A 114 -14.48 5.26 5.08
CA ASN A 114 -13.09 4.97 4.72
C ASN A 114 -12.11 6.05 5.21
N ARG A 115 -12.56 7.26 5.53
CA ARG A 115 -11.66 8.40 5.83
C ARG A 115 -10.68 8.17 6.98
N LEU A 116 -11.10 7.48 8.04
CA LEU A 116 -10.27 7.19 9.23
C LEU A 116 -9.53 5.85 9.15
N GLY A 117 -9.64 5.20 8.00
CA GLY A 117 -9.15 3.86 7.76
C GLY A 117 -7.75 3.81 7.17
N GLY A 118 -7.43 2.62 6.68
CA GLY A 118 -6.23 2.37 5.91
C GLY A 118 -6.38 1.09 5.10
N LYS A 119 -5.30 0.68 4.47
CA LYS A 119 -5.29 -0.54 3.67
C LYS A 119 -4.00 -1.33 3.84
N TRP A 120 -4.15 -2.64 3.92
CA TRP A 120 -3.05 -3.57 3.69
C TRP A 120 -2.82 -3.71 2.19
N ILE A 121 -1.56 -3.72 1.76
CA ILE A 121 -1.13 -3.83 0.38
C ILE A 121 -0.17 -5.02 0.26
N LEU A 122 -0.51 -5.94 -0.63
CA LEU A 122 0.32 -7.05 -1.06
C LEU A 122 0.73 -6.80 -2.52
N ARG A 123 2.04 -6.79 -2.76
CA ARG A 123 2.62 -6.72 -4.10
C ARG A 123 2.85 -8.11 -4.66
N LEU A 124 2.40 -8.30 -5.89
CA LEU A 124 2.44 -9.58 -6.58
C LEU A 124 3.24 -9.45 -7.86
N LYS A 125 4.11 -10.44 -8.09
CA LYS A 125 4.65 -10.69 -9.42
C LYS A 125 3.50 -11.03 -10.37
N LYS A 126 3.67 -10.67 -11.65
CA LYS A 126 2.71 -10.98 -12.70
C LYS A 126 2.38 -12.48 -12.76
N GLY A 127 1.12 -12.78 -13.04
CA GLY A 127 0.59 -14.15 -13.11
C GLY A 127 0.01 -14.70 -11.81
N LEU A 128 0.20 -14.01 -10.67
CA LEU A 128 -0.34 -14.47 -9.37
C LEU A 128 -1.69 -13.82 -9.00
N SER A 129 -2.03 -12.69 -9.63
CA SER A 129 -3.19 -11.86 -9.26
C SER A 129 -4.51 -12.60 -9.35
N THR A 130 -4.75 -13.39 -10.39
CA THR A 130 -6.01 -14.12 -10.59
C THR A 130 -6.33 -15.08 -9.44
N ARG A 131 -5.39 -15.98 -9.12
CA ARG A 131 -5.59 -16.95 -8.03
C ARG A 131 -5.71 -16.29 -6.66
N LEU A 132 -4.84 -15.32 -6.36
CA LEU A 132 -4.83 -14.69 -5.04
C LEU A 132 -6.00 -13.73 -4.85
N TRP A 133 -6.51 -13.12 -5.92
CA TRP A 133 -7.74 -12.34 -5.88
C TRP A 133 -8.95 -13.22 -5.57
N GLU A 134 -9.10 -14.36 -6.24
CA GLU A 134 -10.19 -15.31 -5.97
C GLU A 134 -10.18 -15.80 -4.53
N LEU A 135 -9.02 -16.26 -4.03
CA LEU A 135 -8.89 -16.69 -2.63
C LEU A 135 -9.26 -15.58 -1.65
N LEU A 136 -8.86 -14.34 -1.94
CA LEU A 136 -9.19 -13.20 -1.07
C LEU A 136 -10.69 -12.89 -1.10
N VAL A 137 -11.30 -12.86 -2.29
CA VAL A 137 -12.74 -12.63 -2.46
C VAL A 137 -13.53 -13.64 -1.64
N LEU A 138 -13.24 -14.94 -1.82
CA LEU A 138 -13.91 -16.02 -1.10
C LEU A 138 -13.71 -15.91 0.42
N ALA A 139 -12.49 -15.60 0.86
CA ALA A 139 -12.19 -15.43 2.29
C ALA A 139 -12.94 -14.25 2.92
N VAL A 140 -13.13 -13.16 2.17
CA VAL A 140 -13.82 -11.96 2.65
C VAL A 140 -15.34 -12.16 2.69
N ILE A 141 -15.95 -12.70 1.63
CA ILE A 141 -17.40 -12.94 1.63
C ILE A 141 -17.79 -14.09 2.57
N GLY A 142 -16.90 -15.07 2.77
CA GLY A 142 -17.04 -16.15 3.75
C GLY A 142 -16.62 -15.78 5.18
N GLU A 143 -16.42 -14.48 5.47
CA GLU A 143 -16.16 -13.91 6.80
C GLU A 143 -15.00 -14.58 7.58
N GLN A 144 -13.97 -15.07 6.87
CA GLN A 144 -12.84 -15.80 7.46
C GLN A 144 -11.93 -14.93 8.35
N PHE A 145 -12.01 -13.60 8.18
CA PHE A 145 -11.21 -12.65 8.97
C PHE A 145 -11.69 -12.54 10.42
N ASN A 146 -13.00 -12.74 10.66
CA ASN A 146 -13.62 -12.68 11.98
C ASN A 146 -13.22 -11.42 12.78
N VAL A 147 -13.31 -10.26 12.12
CA VAL A 147 -13.00 -8.92 12.66
C VAL A 147 -14.24 -8.01 12.72
N GLY A 148 -15.43 -8.61 12.67
CA GLY A 148 -16.70 -7.88 12.61
C GLY A 148 -16.79 -6.98 11.38
N LYS A 149 -17.25 -5.74 11.56
CA LYS A 149 -17.51 -4.78 10.48
C LYS A 149 -16.29 -3.93 10.08
N GLU A 150 -15.07 -4.40 10.39
CA GLU A 150 -13.85 -3.62 10.17
C GLU A 150 -13.42 -3.61 8.70
N ILE A 151 -13.69 -4.66 7.93
CA ILE A 151 -13.32 -4.72 6.51
C ILE A 151 -14.36 -3.96 5.69
N CYS A 152 -13.89 -2.91 5.00
CA CYS A 152 -14.72 -2.12 4.08
C CYS A 152 -14.82 -2.79 2.71
N GLY A 153 -13.69 -3.33 2.23
CA GLY A 153 -13.60 -3.91 0.90
C GLY A 153 -12.18 -4.32 0.52
N ILE A 154 -12.04 -4.85 -0.69
CA ILE A 154 -10.78 -5.29 -1.26
C ILE A 154 -10.63 -4.78 -2.68
N VAL A 155 -9.38 -4.60 -3.11
CA VAL A 155 -9.05 -4.08 -4.45
C VAL A 155 -7.92 -4.90 -5.06
N CYS A 156 -8.09 -5.32 -6.31
CA CYS A 156 -7.02 -5.82 -7.17
C CYS A 156 -6.68 -4.78 -8.24
N SER A 157 -5.42 -4.40 -8.33
CA SER A 157 -4.93 -3.31 -9.15
C SER A 157 -3.86 -3.81 -10.13
N ILE A 158 -4.14 -3.70 -11.43
CA ILE A 158 -3.26 -4.18 -12.48
C ILE A 158 -2.30 -3.05 -12.87
N ARG A 159 -1.00 -3.26 -12.67
CA ARG A 159 0.05 -2.26 -13.02
C ARG A 159 1.10 -2.88 -13.96
N PRO A 160 1.97 -2.09 -14.60
CA PRO A 160 2.90 -2.64 -15.59
C PRO A 160 3.91 -3.65 -15.02
N GLN A 161 4.50 -3.35 -13.85
CA GLN A 161 5.60 -4.15 -13.29
C GLN A 161 5.10 -5.24 -12.32
N GLU A 162 4.07 -4.92 -11.55
CA GLU A 162 3.51 -5.78 -10.51
C GLU A 162 2.00 -5.61 -10.45
N ASP A 163 1.29 -6.56 -9.84
CA ASP A 163 -0.11 -6.41 -9.49
C ASP A 163 -0.22 -6.18 -7.99
N LEU A 164 -1.23 -5.43 -7.56
CA LEU A 164 -1.42 -5.10 -6.15
C LEU A 164 -2.75 -5.65 -5.69
N ILE A 165 -2.76 -6.35 -4.56
CA ILE A 165 -3.99 -6.72 -3.86
C ILE A 165 -4.02 -5.93 -2.55
N SER A 166 -5.18 -5.36 -2.21
CA SER A 166 -5.33 -4.63 -0.97
C SER A 166 -6.63 -4.90 -0.25
N ILE A 167 -6.59 -4.83 1.08
CA ILE A 167 -7.74 -4.92 1.98
C ILE A 167 -7.88 -3.58 2.69
N TRP A 168 -9.06 -2.95 2.56
CA TRP A 168 -9.39 -1.68 3.16
C TRP A 168 -10.10 -1.91 4.49
N THR A 169 -9.67 -1.18 5.52
CA THR A 169 -10.20 -1.27 6.87
C THR A 169 -10.80 0.08 7.28
N LYS A 170 -11.85 0.04 8.09
CA LYS A 170 -12.58 1.22 8.55
C LYS A 170 -11.74 2.13 9.44
N THR A 171 -10.85 1.54 10.24
CA THR A 171 -10.07 2.22 11.27
C THR A 171 -8.58 1.87 11.13
N ALA A 172 -7.72 2.89 11.14
CA ALA A 172 -6.26 2.71 11.18
C ALA A 172 -5.69 2.58 12.60
N ASN A 173 -6.41 3.07 13.60
CA ASN A 173 -5.89 3.19 14.97
C ASN A 173 -5.92 1.89 15.77
N ASN A 174 -6.64 0.86 15.31
CA ASN A 174 -6.71 -0.42 16.00
C ASN A 174 -5.62 -1.37 15.52
N GLN A 175 -4.44 -1.29 16.16
CA GLN A 175 -3.29 -2.11 15.81
C GLN A 175 -3.54 -3.62 15.96
N LEU A 176 -4.32 -4.03 16.97
CA LEU A 176 -4.65 -5.44 17.19
C LEU A 176 -5.48 -6.01 16.04
N ILE A 177 -6.54 -5.28 15.62
CA ILE A 177 -7.40 -5.74 14.53
C ILE A 177 -6.65 -5.70 13.19
N THR A 178 -5.92 -4.62 12.90
CA THR A 178 -5.14 -4.51 11.66
C THR A 178 -4.08 -5.61 11.56
N GLN A 179 -3.40 -5.96 12.66
CA GLN A 179 -2.46 -7.07 12.70
C GLN A 179 -3.14 -8.43 12.51
N ARG A 180 -4.31 -8.65 13.14
CA ARG A 180 -5.11 -9.87 12.91
C ARG A 180 -5.53 -10.01 11.44
N ILE A 181 -5.92 -8.91 10.79
CA ILE A 181 -6.24 -8.90 9.35
C ILE A 181 -5.02 -9.32 8.52
N LYS A 182 -3.83 -8.80 8.82
CA LYS A 182 -2.58 -9.17 8.15
C LYS A 182 -2.28 -10.67 8.30
N GLU A 183 -2.38 -11.20 9.51
CA GLU A 183 -2.10 -12.61 9.80
C GLU A 183 -3.09 -13.53 9.10
N THR A 184 -4.39 -13.20 9.15
CA THR A 184 -5.41 -13.96 8.41
C THR A 184 -5.21 -13.85 6.91
N MET A 185 -4.88 -12.67 6.38
CA MET A 185 -4.57 -12.49 4.95
C MET A 185 -3.43 -13.39 4.51
N LYS A 186 -2.35 -13.49 5.29
CA LYS A 186 -1.24 -14.41 5.00
C LYS A 186 -1.68 -15.87 4.99
N LYS A 187 -2.52 -16.26 5.95
CA LYS A 187 -3.03 -17.62 6.07
C LYS A 187 -3.93 -18.01 4.90
N VAL A 188 -4.96 -17.20 4.59
CA VAL A 188 -5.94 -17.52 3.53
C VAL A 188 -5.32 -17.50 2.12
N LEU A 189 -4.28 -16.68 1.93
CA LEU A 189 -3.54 -16.60 0.68
C LEU A 189 -2.35 -17.57 0.60
N ASN A 190 -2.12 -18.39 1.65
CA ASN A 190 -0.98 -19.30 1.76
C ASN A 190 0.37 -18.61 1.48
N LEU A 191 0.58 -17.43 2.05
CA LEU A 191 1.80 -16.65 1.87
C LEU A 191 2.88 -17.09 2.87
N PRO A 192 4.18 -17.05 2.48
CA PRO A 192 5.29 -17.20 3.42
C PRO A 192 5.22 -16.20 4.57
N GLN A 193 5.74 -16.57 5.75
CA GLN A 193 5.72 -15.69 6.92
C GLN A 193 6.51 -14.40 6.69
N GLU A 194 7.56 -14.47 5.88
CA GLU A 194 8.44 -13.35 5.52
C GLU A 194 7.84 -12.47 4.42
N CYS A 195 6.72 -12.87 3.81
CA CYS A 195 6.09 -12.11 2.74
C CYS A 195 5.72 -10.70 3.25
N PRO A 196 6.25 -9.63 2.60
CA PRO A 196 6.01 -8.27 3.04
C PRO A 196 4.58 -7.85 2.69
N LEU A 197 3.84 -7.44 3.72
CA LEU A 197 2.57 -6.73 3.58
C LEU A 197 2.75 -5.35 4.19
N GLU A 198 2.23 -4.32 3.54
CA GLU A 198 2.35 -2.93 3.97
C GLU A 198 1.00 -2.35 4.36
N TYR A 199 0.92 -1.65 5.48
CA TYR A 199 -0.27 -0.91 5.86
C TYR A 199 -0.07 0.58 5.60
N LYS A 200 -0.99 1.18 4.84
CA LYS A 200 -0.98 2.62 4.55
C LYS A 200 -2.31 3.24 4.94
N THR A 201 -2.29 4.32 5.72
CA THR A 201 -3.52 5.04 6.05
C THR A 201 -4.06 5.78 4.83
N HIS A 202 -5.38 6.00 4.78
CA HIS A 202 -5.96 6.75 3.66
C HIS A 202 -5.48 8.21 3.65
N ASN A 203 -5.31 8.83 4.83
CA ASN A 203 -4.75 10.18 4.95
C ASN A 203 -3.33 10.30 4.41
N ASP A 204 -2.47 9.32 4.65
CA ASP A 204 -1.10 9.33 4.10
C ASP A 204 -1.13 9.15 2.57
N SER A 205 -2.07 8.35 2.05
CA SER A 205 -2.25 8.20 0.60
C SER A 205 -2.65 9.51 -0.09
N LEU A 206 -3.35 10.40 0.62
CA LEU A 206 -3.76 11.72 0.12
C LEU A 206 -2.62 12.71 0.08
N ARG A 207 -1.82 12.77 1.15
CA ARG A 207 -0.65 13.64 1.22
C ARG A 207 0.32 13.33 0.07
N ASP A 208 0.46 12.05 -0.26
CA ASP A 208 1.35 11.59 -1.33
C ASP A 208 0.75 11.73 -2.75
N ASN A 209 -0.50 12.21 -2.89
CA ASN A 209 -1.30 12.18 -4.13
C ASN A 209 -1.26 10.82 -4.86
N CYS A 210 -1.09 9.74 -4.11
CA CYS A 210 -0.91 8.42 -4.69
C CYS A 210 -1.23 7.31 -3.70
N SER A 211 -2.13 6.43 -4.14
CA SER A 211 -2.52 5.23 -3.43
C SER A 211 -1.38 4.21 -3.24
N TYR A 212 -0.27 4.33 -3.98
CA TYR A 212 0.81 3.34 -4.02
C TYR A 212 2.24 3.93 -4.13
N ARG A 213 2.46 5.26 -4.12
CA ARG A 213 3.83 5.81 -3.96
C ARG A 213 4.26 5.63 -2.51
N ASN A 214 5.57 5.47 -2.31
CA ASN A 214 6.26 5.24 -1.03
C ASN A 214 6.08 3.86 -0.41
N THR A 215 5.60 2.90 -1.19
CA THR A 215 5.38 1.54 -0.72
C THR A 215 6.69 0.73 -0.56
N ASP A 216 7.85 1.32 -0.88
CA ASP A 216 9.18 0.79 -0.51
C ASP A 216 9.56 1.07 0.96
N ARG A 217 8.67 1.70 1.74
CA ARG A 217 8.97 2.05 3.15
C ARG A 217 9.05 0.86 4.12
N MET A 218 8.77 -0.37 3.68
CA MET A 218 8.76 -1.56 4.55
C MET A 218 9.63 -2.72 4.07
N THR A 219 10.74 -2.42 3.41
CA THR A 219 12.01 -3.02 3.84
C THR A 219 12.96 -1.87 4.09
N LYS A 220 13.01 -1.36 5.32
CA LYS A 220 14.19 -0.64 5.83
C LYS A 220 15.37 -1.63 5.93
N SER A 221 15.58 -2.47 4.93
CA SER A 221 16.71 -3.37 4.86
C SER A 221 17.97 -2.52 4.85
N PHE A 222 18.97 -2.97 5.60
CA PHE A 222 20.29 -2.38 5.58
C PHE A 222 20.83 -2.42 4.14
N GLU A 223 21.02 -1.25 3.53
CA GLU A 223 21.55 -1.09 2.18
C GLU A 223 23.02 -0.66 2.25
N SER A 224 23.86 -1.37 1.49
CA SER A 224 25.29 -1.07 1.41
C SER A 224 25.61 -0.22 0.18
N PRO A 225 26.49 0.80 0.30
CA PRO A 225 27.04 1.51 -0.85
C PRO A 225 27.75 0.57 -1.83
N LYS A 226 27.92 1.03 -3.07
CA LYS A 226 28.67 0.28 -4.09
C LYS A 226 30.04 -0.14 -3.56
N LEU A 227 30.49 -1.35 -3.93
CA LEU A 227 31.75 -1.95 -3.48
C LEU A 227 32.98 -1.03 -3.64
N ILE A 228 32.98 -0.16 -4.66
CA ILE A 228 34.04 0.81 -4.89
C ILE A 228 34.33 1.69 -3.65
N TRP A 229 33.31 2.07 -2.88
CA TRP A 229 33.46 2.91 -1.69
C TRP A 229 34.07 2.16 -0.50
N TRP A 230 33.80 0.86 -0.39
CA TRP A 230 34.42 -0.03 0.61
C TRP A 230 35.92 -0.23 0.38
N ILE A 231 36.40 0.07 -0.83
CA ILE A 231 37.82 -0.02 -1.17
C ILE A 231 38.46 1.35 -1.03
N ILE A 232 37.91 2.36 -1.71
CA ILE A 232 38.54 3.70 -1.79
C ILE A 232 38.68 4.35 -0.42
N ILE A 233 37.61 4.42 0.37
CA ILE A 233 37.62 5.23 1.61
C ILE A 233 38.53 4.63 2.68
N PRO A 234 38.43 3.32 3.00
CA PRO A 234 39.37 2.71 3.95
C PRO A 234 40.82 2.79 3.49
N ILE A 235 41.11 2.55 2.20
CA ILE A 235 42.49 2.65 1.67
C ILE A 235 43.01 4.08 1.81
N CYS A 236 42.22 5.10 1.47
CA CYS A 236 42.63 6.50 1.61
C CYS A 236 42.91 6.89 3.07
N ILE A 237 42.04 6.48 4.01
CA ILE A 237 42.23 6.77 5.44
C ILE A 237 43.45 6.03 6.00
N ILE A 238 43.63 4.75 5.65
CA ILE A 238 44.80 3.96 6.05
C ILE A 238 46.08 4.58 5.47
N TYR A 239 46.07 4.96 4.19
CA TYR A 239 47.21 5.61 3.55
C TYR A 239 47.58 6.92 4.23
N LEU A 240 46.59 7.78 4.50
CA LEU A 240 46.81 9.04 5.23
C LEU A 240 47.34 8.80 6.64
N PHE A 241 46.78 7.82 7.36
CA PHE A 241 47.23 7.43 8.68
C PHE A 241 48.69 6.94 8.68
N LEU A 242 49.05 6.06 7.74
CA LEU A 242 50.43 5.58 7.58
C LEU A 242 51.38 6.71 7.18
N MET A 243 50.99 7.61 6.28
CA MET A 243 51.80 8.79 5.92
C MET A 243 52.10 9.66 7.14
N VAL A 244 51.12 9.87 8.02
CA VAL A 244 51.29 10.69 9.22
C VAL A 244 52.09 9.95 10.30
N HIS A 245 51.77 8.70 10.61
CA HIS A 245 52.36 8.02 11.77
C HIS A 245 53.59 7.18 11.45
N TRP A 246 53.64 6.54 10.28
CA TRP A 246 54.70 5.60 9.89
C TRP A 246 55.07 5.73 8.41
N PRO A 247 55.56 6.90 7.97
CA PRO A 247 55.83 7.16 6.55
C PRO A 247 56.91 6.23 5.95
N TYR A 248 57.79 5.66 6.77
CA TYR A 248 58.84 4.74 6.33
C TYR A 248 58.31 3.39 5.81
N ILE A 249 57.08 3.01 6.17
CA ILE A 249 56.45 1.77 5.68
C ILE A 249 56.02 1.91 4.21
N ILE A 250 55.73 3.14 3.78
CA ILE A 250 55.24 3.41 2.43
C ILE A 250 56.45 3.54 1.48
N PRO A 251 56.56 2.70 0.44
CA PRO A 251 57.63 2.82 -0.55
C PRO A 251 57.33 3.97 -1.51
N LEU A 252 57.44 5.21 -1.02
CA LEU A 252 57.05 6.43 -1.74
C LEU A 252 57.70 6.53 -3.12
N ARG A 253 58.98 6.15 -3.25
CA ARG A 253 59.70 6.19 -4.53
C ARG A 253 59.13 5.25 -5.60
N SER A 254 58.44 4.17 -5.20
CA SER A 254 57.83 3.22 -6.14
C SER A 254 56.47 3.69 -6.65
N LEU A 255 55.88 4.74 -6.06
CA LEU A 255 54.56 5.27 -6.43
C LEU A 255 54.62 6.35 -7.52
N GLY A 256 55.80 6.61 -8.10
CA GLY A 256 56.01 7.63 -9.12
C GLY A 256 55.62 9.02 -8.64
N SER A 257 54.99 9.82 -9.51
CA SER A 257 54.62 11.22 -9.22
C SER A 257 53.71 11.37 -7.99
N PHE A 258 52.87 10.38 -7.68
CA PHE A 258 52.03 10.39 -6.48
C PHE A 258 52.86 10.22 -5.20
N GLY A 259 53.91 9.41 -5.28
CA GLY A 259 54.91 9.23 -4.23
C GLY A 259 55.71 10.48 -3.95
N ASP A 260 56.14 11.19 -5.00
CA ASP A 260 56.89 12.45 -4.87
C ASP A 260 56.03 13.54 -4.21
N LEU A 261 54.77 13.67 -4.62
CA LEU A 261 53.80 14.56 -3.97
C LEU A 261 53.63 14.20 -2.49
N SER A 262 53.45 12.91 -2.19
CA SER A 262 53.27 12.42 -0.84
C SER A 262 54.49 12.69 0.05
N TYR A 263 55.69 12.48 -0.50
CA TYR A 263 56.96 12.82 0.17
C TYR A 263 57.08 14.33 0.45
N TYR A 264 56.73 15.17 -0.53
CA TYR A 264 56.74 16.62 -0.38
C TYR A 264 55.75 17.08 0.72
N LEU A 265 54.54 16.53 0.73
CA LEU A 265 53.52 16.83 1.75
C LEU A 265 53.95 16.42 3.15
N ILE A 266 54.58 15.25 3.32
CA ILE A 266 55.11 14.81 4.61
C ILE A 266 56.25 15.71 5.07
N SER A 267 57.13 16.11 4.17
CA SER A 267 58.33 16.89 4.52
C SER A 267 58.02 18.33 4.88
N ASN A 268 57.02 18.95 4.23
CA ASN A 268 56.73 20.39 4.37
C ASN A 268 55.41 20.68 5.11
N TYR A 269 54.44 19.77 5.08
CA TYR A 269 53.07 20.01 5.55
C TYR A 269 52.57 18.93 6.52
N ARG A 270 53.46 18.28 7.27
CA ARG A 270 53.13 17.20 8.21
C ARG A 270 52.03 17.56 9.21
N PHE A 271 52.07 18.76 9.78
CA PHE A 271 51.06 19.24 10.71
C PHE A 271 49.69 19.39 10.05
N LEU A 272 49.66 19.89 8.80
CA LEU A 272 48.42 19.98 8.03
C LEU A 272 47.85 18.60 7.73
N LEU A 273 48.69 17.61 7.38
CA LEU A 273 48.24 16.22 7.20
C LEU A 273 47.65 15.63 8.48
N PHE A 274 48.26 15.91 9.64
CA PHE A 274 47.71 15.51 10.94
C PHE A 274 46.34 16.15 11.19
N LEU A 275 46.18 17.45 10.92
CA LEU A 275 44.89 18.13 11.02
C LEU A 275 43.85 17.50 10.09
N ILE A 276 44.20 17.20 8.84
CA ILE A 276 43.29 16.57 7.89
C ILE A 276 42.83 15.20 8.39
N LEU A 277 43.77 14.36 8.85
CA LEU A 277 43.47 13.03 9.38
C LEU A 277 42.45 13.08 10.52
N TRP A 278 42.68 13.91 11.53
CA TRP A 278 41.75 14.09 12.64
C TRP A 278 40.43 14.71 12.20
N SER A 279 40.45 15.68 11.28
CA SER A 279 39.23 16.27 10.73
C SER A 279 38.37 15.23 10.01
N THR A 280 38.97 14.29 9.29
CA THR A 280 38.27 13.18 8.65
C THR A 280 37.59 12.26 9.68
N PHE A 281 38.28 11.88 10.76
CA PHE A 281 37.67 11.09 11.83
C PHE A 281 36.52 11.82 12.51
N ILE A 282 36.67 13.12 12.77
CA ILE A 282 35.61 13.96 13.34
C ILE A 282 34.41 14.02 12.39
N ALA A 283 34.63 14.18 11.08
CA ALA A 283 33.56 14.18 10.09
C ALA A 283 32.80 12.85 10.06
N HIS A 284 33.50 11.71 10.00
CA HIS A 284 32.87 10.38 10.03
C HIS A 284 32.08 10.13 11.33
N PHE A 285 32.61 10.57 12.48
CA PHE A 285 31.90 10.49 13.75
C PHE A 285 30.63 11.37 13.73
N TYR A 286 30.74 12.60 13.23
CA TYR A 286 29.61 13.51 13.09
C TYR A 286 28.52 12.94 12.16
N GLU A 287 28.91 12.39 11.02
CA GLU A 287 28.01 11.72 10.08
C GLU A 287 27.33 10.50 10.72
N THR A 288 28.04 9.75 11.58
CA THR A 288 27.48 8.64 12.35
C THR A 288 26.40 9.13 13.33
N LEU A 289 26.60 10.29 13.98
CA LEU A 289 25.59 10.89 14.84
C LEU A 289 24.36 11.35 14.05
N ILE A 290 24.56 11.91 12.84
CA ILE A 290 23.46 12.23 11.93
C ILE A 290 22.72 10.96 11.53
N ALA A 291 23.43 9.90 11.14
CA ALA A 291 22.83 8.63 10.76
C ALA A 291 21.95 8.06 11.88
N ARG A 292 22.45 8.06 13.12
CA ARG A 292 21.66 7.67 14.31
C ARG A 292 20.42 8.54 14.48
N ARG A 293 20.55 9.86 14.33
CA ARG A 293 19.41 10.79 14.44
C ARG A 293 18.36 10.52 13.37
N ILE A 294 18.78 10.28 12.13
CA ILE A 294 17.87 9.94 11.03
C ILE A 294 17.21 8.58 11.26
N CYS A 295 17.94 7.55 11.71
CA CYS A 295 17.37 6.25 12.04
C CYS A 295 16.28 6.34 13.10
N ARG A 296 16.49 7.15 14.15
CA ARG A 296 15.47 7.44 15.17
C ARG A 296 14.25 8.15 14.61
N GLN A 297 14.44 9.16 13.76
CA GLN A 297 13.33 9.85 13.10
C GLN A 297 12.51 8.93 12.19
N LEU A 298 13.17 7.95 11.59
CA LEU A 298 12.54 6.95 10.74
C LEU A 298 11.96 5.77 11.53
N ASN A 299 12.12 5.70 12.86
CA ASN A 299 11.73 4.55 13.68
C ASN A 299 12.31 3.22 13.12
N ILE A 300 13.62 3.19 12.85
CA ILE A 300 14.36 1.98 12.44
C ILE A 300 14.72 1.18 13.71
N ASP A 301 14.65 -0.15 13.63
CA ASP A 301 15.02 -1.05 14.73
C ASP A 301 16.44 -0.79 15.23
N GLN A 302 16.68 -1.10 16.50
CA GLN A 302 17.94 -0.79 17.17
C GLN A 302 19.13 -1.54 16.56
N GLU A 303 18.96 -2.83 16.24
CA GLU A 303 19.96 -3.66 15.55
C GLU A 303 20.39 -3.04 14.20
N LEU A 304 19.42 -2.67 13.37
CA LEU A 304 19.69 -2.04 12.08
C LEU A 304 20.29 -0.64 12.23
N THR A 305 19.88 0.11 13.26
CA THR A 305 20.48 1.41 13.58
C THR A 305 21.97 1.27 13.86
N TYR A 306 22.39 0.22 14.58
CA TYR A 306 23.81 -0.06 14.81
C TYR A 306 24.55 -0.40 13.52
N LEU A 307 23.98 -1.23 12.65
CA LEU A 307 24.58 -1.55 11.34
C LEU A 307 24.77 -0.28 10.50
N TRP A 308 23.75 0.59 10.43
CA TRP A 308 23.83 1.88 9.74
C TRP A 308 24.88 2.81 10.36
N MET A 309 25.02 2.82 11.68
CA MET A 309 26.06 3.59 12.37
C MET A 309 27.46 3.08 12.03
N ILE A 310 27.68 1.76 12.08
CA ILE A 310 28.99 1.15 11.77
C ILE A 310 29.37 1.43 10.32
N GLN A 311 28.46 1.19 9.38
CA GLN A 311 28.70 1.47 7.96
C GLN A 311 29.00 2.95 7.71
N THR A 312 28.28 3.85 8.36
CA THR A 312 28.51 5.30 8.23
C THR A 312 29.81 5.73 8.89
N PHE A 313 30.24 5.10 9.97
CA PHE A 313 31.55 5.37 10.55
C PHE A 313 32.69 4.96 9.62
N ILE A 314 32.56 3.82 8.93
CA ILE A 314 33.60 3.32 8.01
C ILE A 314 33.62 4.10 6.70
N LEU A 315 32.45 4.33 6.10
CA LEU A 315 32.34 4.88 4.75
C LEU A 315 32.04 6.37 4.71
N GLY A 316 31.46 6.93 5.76
CA GLY A 316 31.03 8.32 5.80
C GLY A 316 29.86 8.63 4.86
N PHE A 317 29.97 9.75 4.13
CA PHE A 317 28.91 10.31 3.29
C PHE A 317 28.23 9.33 2.30
N PRO A 318 28.88 8.33 1.66
CA PRO A 318 28.19 7.40 0.76
C PRO A 318 27.13 6.58 1.49
N SER A 319 27.40 6.17 2.73
CA SER A 319 26.41 5.50 3.58
C SER A 319 25.31 6.47 4.00
N LEU A 320 25.69 7.67 4.47
CA LEU A 320 24.74 8.67 4.94
C LEU A 320 23.79 9.14 3.82
N THR A 321 24.26 9.23 2.58
CA THR A 321 23.46 9.65 1.43
C THR A 321 22.30 8.68 1.16
N ILE A 322 22.51 7.36 1.34
CA ILE A 322 21.45 6.36 1.21
C ILE A 322 20.38 6.60 2.28
N LEU A 323 20.80 6.79 3.53
CA LEU A 323 19.88 7.02 4.64
C LEU A 323 19.12 8.36 4.51
N GLN A 324 19.77 9.40 3.99
CA GLN A 324 19.12 10.67 3.65
C GLN A 324 18.10 10.51 2.51
N ARG A 325 18.36 9.63 1.53
CA ARG A 325 17.40 9.31 0.46
C ARG A 325 16.15 8.65 1.05
N TYR A 326 16.32 7.71 1.98
CA TYR A 326 15.19 7.15 2.73
C TYR A 326 14.42 8.21 3.50
N LYS A 327 15.11 9.11 4.20
CA LYS A 327 14.45 10.21 4.91
C LYS A 327 13.66 11.12 3.98
N ARG A 328 14.20 11.46 2.80
CA ARG A 328 13.45 12.25 1.81
C ARG A 328 12.21 11.47 1.36
N GLN A 329 12.35 10.22 0.94
CA GLN A 329 11.21 9.36 0.57
C GLN A 329 10.21 9.12 1.72
N ALA A 330 10.61 9.39 2.97
CA ALA A 330 9.75 9.30 4.15
C ALA A 330 8.92 10.56 4.43
N LEU A 331 9.33 11.72 3.88
CA LEU A 331 8.73 13.04 4.14
C LEU A 331 7.92 13.59 2.95
N TRP A 332 8.00 12.92 1.80
CA TRP A 332 7.16 13.07 0.61
C TRP A 332 6.46 11.74 0.34
#